data_AF-A0A645CJC1-F1
#
_entry.id   AF-A0A645CJC1-F1
#
_cell.length_a   1.000
_cell.length_b   1.000
_cell.length_c   1.000
_cell.angle_alpha   90.00
_cell.angle_beta   90.00
_cell.angle_gamma   90.00
#
_symmetry.space_group_name_H-M   'P 1'
#
loop_
_entity.id
_entity.type
_entity.pdbx_description
1 polymer ?
#
loop_
_entity_poly.entity_id
_entity_poly.type
_entity_poly.pdbx_seq_one_letter_code
_entity_poly.pdbx_strand_id
1 'polypeptide(L)' 'MLIAGYDAEAKKALSDVVTASGAAAYDVGGLARAAELEALGFLQIALAASGQIGWTNGFALYQ' A
#
# COMPACT_ATOMS: atom_id res chain seq x y z
N MET A 1 2.62 3.15 2.89
CA MET A 1 2.40 1.73 2.64
C MET A 1 1.13 1.28 3.33
N LEU A 2 0.22 0.62 2.60
CA LEU A 2 -0.95 -0.02 3.17
C LEU A 2 -0.60 -1.48 3.50
N ILE A 3 -0.94 -1.95 4.70
CA ILE A 3 -0.54 -3.27 5.21
C ILE A 3 -1.79 -4.04 5.64
N ALA A 4 -2.01 -5.21 5.05
CA ALA A 4 -3.07 -6.14 5.42
C ALA A 4 -2.47 -7.44 5.96
N GLY A 5 -3.04 -7.96 7.05
CA GLY A 5 -2.54 -9.19 7.69
C GLY A 5 -3.29 -9.48 8.99
N TYR A 6 -3.36 -10.76 9.37
CA TYR A 6 -4.03 -11.16 10.61
C TYR A 6 -3.13 -11.14 11.85
N ASP A 7 -1.82 -11.31 11.65
CA ASP A 7 -0.85 -11.24 12.75
C ASP A 7 -0.47 -9.79 13.05
N ALA A 8 -0.83 -9.32 14.24
CA ALA A 8 -0.59 -7.96 14.67
C ALA A 8 0.90 -7.66 14.89
N GLU A 9 1.67 -8.62 15.40
CA GLU A 9 3.11 -8.46 15.64
C GLU A 9 3.88 -8.41 14.32
N ALA A 10 3.52 -9.26 13.36
CA ALA A 10 4.11 -9.25 12.02
C ALA A 10 3.83 -7.92 11.30
N LYS A 11 2.59 -7.42 11.36
CA LYS A 11 2.24 -6.11 10.79
C LYS A 11 3.01 -4.97 11.45
N LYS A 12 3.18 -5.02 12.78
CA LYS A 12 3.96 -4.03 13.52
C LYS A 12 5.43 -4.07 13.11
N ALA A 13 6.05 -5.24 13.06
CA ALA A 13 7.45 -5.39 12.66
C ALA A 13 7.70 -4.82 11.25
N LEU A 14 6.79 -5.08 10.30
CA LEU A 14 6.86 -4.50 8.96
C LEU A 14 6.66 -2.98 8.97
N SER A 15 5.71 -2.49 9.76
CA SER A 15 5.46 -1.05 9.90
C SER A 15 6.67 -0.31 10.47
N ASP A 16 7.34 -0.88 11.46
CA ASP A 16 8.53 -0.31 12.09
C ASP A 16 9.69 -0.18 11.07
N VAL A 17 9.93 -1.21 10.25
CA VAL A 17 10.94 -1.15 9.17
C VAL A 17 10.60 -0.09 8.13
N VAL A 18 9.34 0.01 7.70
CA VAL A 18 8.94 0.99 6.68
C VAL A 18 9.01 2.41 7.21
N THR A 19 8.55 2.65 8.44
CA THR A 19 8.63 3.97 9.06
C THR A 19 10.08 4.41 9.32
N ALA A 20 10.99 3.48 9.61
CA ALA A 20 12.42 3.78 9.71
C ALA A 20 13.04 4.31 8.39
N SER A 21 12.41 4.06 7.23
CA SER A 21 12.84 4.64 5.94
C SER A 21 12.35 6.08 5.69
N GLY A 22 11.52 6.63 6.59
CA GLY A 22 10.83 7.92 6.41
C GLY A 22 9.51 7.81 5.63
N ALA A 23 9.11 6.61 5.19
CA ALA A 23 7.81 6.38 4.56
C ALA A 23 6.69 6.17 5.60
N ALA A 24 5.48 6.61 5.30
CA ALA A 24 4.31 6.33 6.14
C ALA A 24 3.85 4.86 6.00
N ALA A 25 3.37 4.24 7.08
CA ALA A 25 2.78 2.91 7.09
C ALA A 25 1.38 2.94 7.74
N TYR A 26 0.43 2.21 7.16
CA TYR A 26 -0.96 2.17 7.60
C TYR A 26 -1.45 0.71 7.63
N ASP A 27 -1.87 0.24 8.79
CA ASP A 27 -2.58 -1.03 8.93
C ASP A 27 -4.02 -0.85 8.41
N VAL A 28 -4.37 -1.61 7.38
CA VAL A 28 -5.70 -1.58 6.74
C VAL A 28 -6.57 -2.77 7.13
N GLY A 29 -6.14 -3.58 8.09
CA GLY A 29 -6.92 -4.67 8.68
C GLY A 29 -6.40 -6.06 8.33
N GLY A 30 -7.33 -7.03 8.28
CA GLY A 30 -7.01 -8.46 8.08
C GLY A 30 -6.60 -8.81 6.65
N LEU A 31 -6.03 -10.01 6.45
CA LEU A 31 -5.53 -10.47 5.14
C LEU A 31 -6.61 -10.51 4.05
N ALA A 32 -7.89 -10.60 4.43
CA ALA A 32 -9.01 -10.48 3.48
C ALA A 32 -8.97 -9.17 2.67
N ARG A 33 -8.31 -8.11 3.17
CA ARG A 33 -8.12 -6.83 2.46
C ARG A 33 -7.07 -6.88 1.34
N ALA A 34 -6.33 -7.98 1.22
CA ALA A 34 -5.28 -8.11 0.21
C ALA A 34 -5.85 -8.04 -1.22
N ALA A 35 -7.04 -8.60 -1.46
CA ALA A 35 -7.68 -8.55 -2.77
C ALA A 35 -7.98 -7.11 -3.21
N GLU A 36 -8.44 -6.26 -2.29
CA GLU A 36 -8.68 -4.84 -2.55
C GLU A 36 -7.36 -4.08 -2.78
N LEU A 37 -6.29 -4.42 -2.07
CA LEU A 37 -4.95 -3.86 -2.29
C LEU A 37 -4.37 -4.27 -3.65
N GLU A 38 -4.56 -5.54 -4.06
CA GLU A 38 -4.17 -6.04 -5.38
C GLU A 38 -4.93 -5.33 -6.49
N ALA A 39 -6.24 -5.13 -6.32
CA ALA A 39 -7.06 -4.38 -7.27
C ALA A 39 -6.59 -2.92 -7.42
N LEU A 40 -6.24 -2.27 -6.29
CA LEU A 40 -5.69 -0.90 -6.31
C LEU A 40 -4.35 -0.84 -7.05
N GLY A 41 -3.44 -1.78 -6.77
CA GLY A 41 -2.15 -1.88 -7.45
C GLY A 41 -2.30 -2.14 -8.95
N PHE A 42 -3.20 -3.05 -9.33
CA PHE A 42 -3.53 -3.31 -10.73
C PHE A 42 -4.04 -2.07 -11.45
N LEU A 43 -4.98 -1.34 -10.84
CA LEU A 43 -5.51 -0.10 -11.41
C LEU A 43 -4.41 0.96 -11.57
N GLN A 44 -3.53 1.13 -10.59
CA GLN A 44 -2.42 2.08 -10.67
C GLN A 44 -1.47 1.76 -11.84
N ILE A 45 -1.12 0.48 -12.02
CA ILE A 45 -0.29 0.04 -13.14
C ILE A 45 -0.98 0.32 -14.48
N ALA A 46 -2.29 0.03 -14.59
CA ALA A 46 -3.05 0.28 -15.81
C ALA A 46 -3.11 1.78 -16.17
N LEU A 47 -3.26 2.67 -15.17
CA LEU A 47 -3.24 4.12 -15.38
C LEU A 47 -1.86 4.63 -15.83
N ALA A 48 -0.79 4.11 -15.24
CA ALA A 48 0.58 4.46 -15.65
C ALA A 48 0.89 3.97 -17.07
N ALA A 49 0.53 2.72 -17.39
CA ALA A 49 0.73 2.12 -18.70
C ALA A 49 -0.05 2.82 -19.82
N SER A 50 -1.21 3.39 -19.50
CA SER A 50 -2.04 4.17 -20.44
C SER A 50 -1.69 5.67 -20.49
N GLY A 51 -0.64 6.08 -19.78
CA GLY A 51 -0.15 7.46 -19.77
C GLY A 51 -1.06 8.47 -19.05
N GLN A 52 -2.07 8.00 -18.31
CA GLN A 52 -2.96 8.86 -17.52
C GLN A 52 -2.25 9.44 -16.30
N ILE A 53 -1.27 8.70 -15.76
CA ILE A 53 -0.33 9.14 -14.72
C ILE A 53 1.09 8.76 -15.11
N GLY A 54 2.09 9.46 -14.54
CA GLY A 54 3.50 9.09 -14.69
C GLY A 54 3.89 7.87 -13.84
N TRP A 55 4.92 7.15 -14.26
CA TRP A 55 5.47 5.97 -13.53
C TRP A 55 6.02 6.29 -12.15
N THR A 56 6.38 7.54 -11.89
CA THR A 56 6.85 8.04 -10.59
C THR A 56 5.72 8.61 -9.72
N ASN A 57 4.47 8.52 -10.20
CA ASN A 57 3.27 8.97 -9.49
C ASN A 57 2.42 7.77 -9.06
N GLY A 58 1.27 8.02 -8.43
CA GLY A 58 0.34 6.99 -7.99
C GLY A 58 -0.77 7.55 -7.13
N PHE A 59 -1.46 6.67 -6.41
CA PHE A 59 -2.44 7.07 -5.42
C PHE A 59 -1.75 7.58 -4.15
N ALA A 60 -1.95 8.86 -3.83
CA ALA A 60 -1.53 9.45 -2.57
C ALA A 60 -2.66 9.38 -1.54
N LEU A 61 -2.32 9.07 -0.29
CA LEU A 61 -3.23 9.19 0.84
C LEU A 61 -3.09 10.61 1.41
N TYR A 62 -4.19 11.37 1.42
CA TYR A 62 -4.25 12.71 2.00
C TYR A 62 -5.02 12.66 3.33
N GLN A 63 -4.66 13.54 4.27
CA GLN A 63 -5.33 13.69 5.56
C GLN A 63 -6.11 15.00 5.63
#